data_AF-A0A4R5CLR3-F1
#
_entry.id   AF-A0A4R5CLR3-F1
#
_cell.length_a   1.000
_cell.length_b   1.000
_cell.length_c   1.000
_cell.angle_alpha   90.00
_cell.angle_beta   90.00
_cell.angle_gamma   90.00
#
_symmetry.space_group_name_H-M   'P 1'
#
loop_
_entity.id
_entity.type
_entity.pdbx_description
1 polymer ?
#
loop_
_entity_poly.entity_id
_entity_poly.type
_entity_poly.pdbx_seq_one_letter_code
_entity_poly.pdbx_strand_id
1 'polypeptide(L)' 'MEAIRQIVKVKNHKIKITLPNNFNADEVDVTILSSSKNCEISQWQNEQVRERTEKYLKNPESATDIDDFLKGIDNEL' A
#
# COMPACT_ATOMS: atom_id res chain seq x y z
N MET A 1 -2.44 -9.45 -13.64
CA MET A 1 -1.63 -8.29 -14.07
C MET A 1 -0.62 -8.00 -12.97
N GLU A 2 0.67 -8.05 -13.25
CA GLU A 2 1.70 -7.66 -12.27
C GLU A 2 1.92 -6.14 -12.36
N ALA A 3 1.61 -5.42 -11.29
CA ALA A 3 1.81 -3.97 -11.23
C ALA A 3 3.28 -3.65 -10.90
N ILE A 4 3.95 -2.89 -11.76
CA ILE A 4 5.33 -2.44 -11.53
C ILE A 4 5.28 -1.10 -10.77
N ARG A 5 5.74 -1.09 -9.51
CA ARG A 5 5.88 0.15 -8.73
C ARG A 5 7.34 0.62 -8.73
N GLN A 6 7.59 1.80 -9.29
CA GLN A 6 8.91 2.42 -9.32
C GLN A 6 8.88 3.82 -8.70
N ILE A 7 9.86 4.13 -7.85
CA ILE A 7 10.08 5.49 -7.35
C ILE A 7 11.06 6.19 -8.31
N VAL A 8 10.56 7.20 -9.04
CA VAL A 8 11.35 7.95 -10.04
C VAL A 8 11.63 9.37 -9.56
N LYS A 9 12.83 9.89 -9.85
CA LYS A 9 13.19 11.27 -9.54
C LYS A 9 12.60 12.23 -10.57
N VAL A 10 12.03 13.33 -10.09
CA VAL A 10 11.57 14.44 -10.93
C VAL A 10 12.76 15.35 -11.26
N LYS A 11 13.02 15.62 -12.55
CA LYS A 11 14.04 16.57 -13.01
C LYS A 11 13.43 17.50 -14.06
N ASN A 12 13.54 18.82 -13.86
CA ASN A 12 12.97 19.84 -14.76
C ASN A 12 11.49 19.57 -15.11
N HIS A 13 10.68 19.22 -14.10
CA HIS A 13 9.27 18.89 -14.25
C HIS A 13 8.99 17.70 -15.21
N LYS A 14 9.96 16.80 -15.36
CA LYS A 14 9.86 15.59 -16.18
C LYS A 14 10.22 14.36 -15.36
N ILE A 15 9.59 13.24 -15.71
CA ILE A 15 9.95 11.89 -15.25
C ILE A 15 10.32 11.03 -16.45
N LYS A 16 11.25 10.09 -16.27
CA LYS A 16 11.63 9.10 -17.29
C LYS A 16 11.40 7.71 -16.71
N ILE A 17 10.51 6.95 -17.34
CA ILE A 17 10.18 5.57 -17.00
C ILE A 17 10.75 4.69 -18.11
N THR A 18 11.39 3.57 -17.77
CA THR A 18 11.89 2.58 -18.73
C THR A 18 11.26 1.25 -18.37
N LEU A 19 10.48 0.69 -19.29
CA LEU A 19 9.80 -0.58 -19.08
C LEU A 19 10.79 -1.75 -19.22
N PRO A 20 10.61 -2.84 -18.46
CA PRO A 20 11.40 -4.06 -18.63
C PRO A 20 11.25 -4.65 -20.04
N ASN A 21 12.29 -5.32 -20.54
CA ASN A 21 12.29 -5.94 -21.88
C ASN A 21 11.20 -7.02 -22.08
N ASN A 22 10.67 -7.57 -20.99
CA ASN A 22 9.62 -8.59 -20.99
C ASN A 22 8.21 -8.01 -20.76
N PHE A 23 8.05 -6.68 -20.74
CA PHE A 23 6.75 -6.04 -20.65
C PHE A 23 6.06 -6.06 -22.02
N ASN A 24 4.96 -6.82 -22.13
CA ASN A 24 4.30 -7.14 -23.40
C ASN A 24 2.87 -6.56 -23.54
N ALA A 25 2.51 -5.56 -22.74
CA ALA A 25 1.19 -4.91 -22.86
C ALA A 25 1.27 -3.66 -23.73
N ASP A 26 0.18 -3.36 -24.44
CA ASP A 26 0.10 -2.24 -25.39
C ASP A 26 -0.11 -0.88 -24.69
N GLU A 27 -0.61 -0.89 -23.45
CA GLU A 27 -0.96 0.31 -22.69
C GLU A 27 -0.48 0.23 -21.22
N VAL A 28 -0.23 1.41 -20.63
CA VAL A 28 0.13 1.57 -19.22
C VAL A 28 -0.73 2.65 -18.58
N ASP A 29 -1.30 2.35 -17.42
CA ASP A 29 -1.91 3.35 -16.54
C ASP A 29 -0.85 3.91 -15.59
N VAL A 30 -0.80 5.25 -15.44
CA VAL A 30 0.21 5.95 -14.65
C VAL A 30 -0.46 6.88 -13.64
N THR A 31 -0.33 6.55 -12.36
CA THR A 31 -0.70 7.44 -11.25
C THR A 31 0.52 8.22 -10.75
N ILE A 32 0.45 9.56 -10.75
CA ILE A 32 1.52 10.44 -10.25
C ILE A 32 1.14 10.93 -8.85
N LEU A 33 1.89 10.50 -7.85
CA LEU A 33 1.78 10.96 -6.48
C LEU A 33 3.04 11.72 -6.10
N SER A 34 2.89 12.91 -5.50
CA SER A 34 4.04 13.61 -4.93
C SER A 34 4.59 12.76 -3.78
N SER A 35 5.91 12.55 -3.74
CA SER A 35 6.53 11.93 -2.57
C SER A 35 6.64 13.00 -1.47
N SER A 36 5.52 13.31 -0.80
CA SER A 36 5.62 13.97 0.49
C SER A 36 6.27 12.98 1.45
N LYS A 37 7.46 13.32 1.97
CA LYS A 37 8.01 12.59 3.15
C LYS A 37 7.09 12.74 4.37
N ASN A 38 6.20 13.73 4.31
CA ASN A 38 5.11 13.91 5.25
C ASN A 38 3.95 13.03 4.79
N CYS A 39 4.04 11.73 5.08
CA CYS A 39 2.83 10.96 5.30
C CYS A 39 2.24 11.51 6.60
N GLU A 40 1.33 12.49 6.49
CA GLU A 40 0.56 12.94 7.64
C GLU A 40 -0.43 11.82 7.96
N ILE A 41 0.02 10.87 8.78
CA ILE A 41 -0.87 9.88 9.37
C ILE A 41 -1.82 10.64 10.27
N SER A 42 -3.10 10.64 9.88
CA SER A 42 -4.16 11.25 10.67
C SER A 42 -4.22 10.66 12.08
N GLN A 43 -4.66 11.43 13.08
CA GLN A 43 -4.71 10.96 14.47
C GLN A 43 -5.52 9.67 14.63
N TRP A 44 -6.63 9.53 13.89
CA TRP A 44 -7.46 8.32 13.95
C TRP A 44 -6.69 7.07 13.51
N GLN A 45 -5.82 7.17 12.51
CA GLN A 45 -5.00 6.03 12.05
C GLN A 45 -3.99 5.62 13.13
N ASN A 46 -3.37 6.59 13.79
CA ASN A 46 -2.48 6.33 14.92
C ASN A 46 -3.23 5.67 16.09
N GLU A 47 -4.44 6.15 16.39
CA GLU A 47 -5.29 5.57 17.44
C GLU A 47 -5.67 4.12 17.12
N GLN A 48 -6.07 3.83 15.89
CA GLN A 48 -6.39 2.46 15.45
C GLN A 48 -5.19 1.52 15.58
N VAL A 49 -3.99 1.97 15.18
CA VAL A 49 -2.78 1.16 15.34
C VAL A 49 -2.46 0.93 16.81
N ARG A 50 -2.56 1.97 17.66
CA ARG A 50 -2.32 1.86 19.10
C ARG A 50 -3.28 0.87 19.76
N GLU A 51 -4.59 0.99 19.51
CA GLU A 51 -5.62 0.12 20.08
C GLU A 51 -5.40 -1.35 19.69
N ARG A 52 -5.11 -1.60 18.40
CA ARG A 52 -4.83 -2.96 17.91
C ARG A 52 -3.56 -3.54 18.54
N THR A 53 -2.53 -2.71 18.70
CA THR A 53 -1.27 -3.12 19.33
C THR A 53 -1.48 -3.49 20.79
N GLU A 54 -2.19 -2.68 21.56
CA GLU A 54 -2.50 -2.97 22.97
C GLU A 54 -3.35 -4.24 23.12
N LYS A 55 -4.33 -4.43 22.23
CA LYS A 55 -5.17 -5.64 22.22
C LYS A 55 -4.35 -6.90 21.94
N TYR A 56 -3.46 -6.84 20.94
CA TYR A 56 -2.56 -7.94 20.60
C TYR A 56 -1.58 -8.24 21.74
N LEU A 57 -0.96 -7.22 22.35
CA LEU A 57 -0.02 -7.43 23.46
C LEU A 57 -0.68 -8.07 24.69
N LYS A 58 -1.96 -7.80 24.93
CA LYS A 58 -2.74 -8.43 26.01
C LYS A 58 -3.12 -9.88 25.70
N ASN A 59 -3.37 -10.21 24.43
CA ASN A 59 -3.67 -11.58 24.00
C ASN A 59 -3.12 -11.86 22.59
N PRO A 60 -1.86 -12.31 22.46
CA PRO A 60 -1.25 -12.55 21.16
C PRO A 60 -1.96 -13.61 20.31
N GLU A 61 -2.61 -14.58 20.96
CA GLU A 61 -3.39 -15.64 20.27
C GLU A 61 -4.68 -15.11 19.62
N SER A 62 -5.06 -13.86 19.91
CA SER A 62 -6.20 -13.20 19.24
C SER A 62 -5.88 -12.66 17.85
N ALA A 63 -4.62 -12.74 17.40
CA ALA A 63 -4.27 -12.40 16.02
C ALA A 63 -4.92 -13.41 15.07
N THR A 64 -5.76 -12.90 14.17
CA THR A 64 -6.36 -13.70 13.10
C THR A 64 -5.32 -13.94 12.01
N ASP A 65 -5.33 -15.14 11.44
CA ASP A 65 -4.59 -15.42 10.23
C ASP A 65 -5.04 -14.49 9.09
N ILE A 66 -4.09 -14.06 8.26
CA ILE A 66 -4.36 -13.07 7.21
C ILE A 66 -5.35 -13.61 6.16
N ASP A 67 -5.32 -14.91 5.87
CA ASP A 67 -6.23 -15.52 4.90
C ASP A 67 -7.66 -15.56 5.44
N ASP A 68 -7.83 -15.79 6.73
CA ASP A 68 -9.15 -15.80 7.38
C ASP A 68 -9.73 -14.39 7.53
N PHE A 69 -8.88 -13.38 7.75
CA PHE A 69 -9.28 -11.98 7.71
C PHE A 69 -9.80 -11.56 6.33
N LEU A 70 -9.08 -11.92 5.26
CA LEU A 70 -9.46 -11.57 3.89
C LEU A 70 -10.78 -12.24 3.47
N LYS A 71 -11.01 -13.50 3.85
CA LYS A 71 -12.32 -14.17 3.65
C LYS A 71 -13.47 -13.42 4.33
N GLY A 72 -13.23 -12.80 5.49
CA GLY A 72 -14.26 -12.03 6.20
C GLY A 72 -14.70 -10.79 5.41
N ILE A 73 -13.74 -10.10 4.77
CA ILE A 73 -14.01 -8.91 3.96
C ILE A 73 -14.74 -9.27 2.66
N ASP A 74 -14.33 -10.34 1.99
CA ASP A 74 -14.99 -10.79 0.76
C ASP A 74 -16.47 -11.17 0.97
N ASN A 75 -16.85 -11.54 2.19
CA ASN A 75 -18.24 -11.86 2.55
C ASN A 75 -19.07 -10.63 2.97
N GLU A 76 -18.44 -9.48 3.23
CA GLU A 76 -19.12 -8.22 3.60
C GLU A 76 -19.33 -7.27 2.40
N LEU A 77 -18.78 -7.60 1.23
CA LEU A 77 -18.92 -6.88 -0.05
C LEU A 77 -20.01 -7.49 -0.93
#